data_AF-A0A1B8CJ38-F1
#
_entry.id   AF-A0A1B8CJ38-F1
#
_cell.length_a   1.000
_cell.length_b   1.000
_cell.length_c   1.000
_cell.angle_alpha   90.00
_cell.angle_beta   90.00
_cell.angle_gamma   90.00
#
_symmetry.space_group_name_H-M   'P 1'
#
loop_
_entity.id
_entity.type
_entity.pdbx_description
1 polymer ?
#
loop_
_entity_poly.entity_id
_entity_poly.type
_entity_poly.pdbx_seq_one_letter_code
_entity_poly.pdbx_strand_id
1 'polypeptide(L)'
;MFIKNLRRKWSSKHTVSVNATPQLYLAFYARLKYPNTYHYALHISSPEGASNPAIRTMKYHCKNIITVTEGTVSIPWVYEAVAIDPDSDPRIVVRVLLGDVSRIDLVDSLLEAVPVGEGSKEDFNCVSWVKDALLRLDQSGA
;
A
#
# COMPACT_ATOMS: atom_id res chain seq x y z
N MET A 1 2.52 -49.73 6.72
CA MET A 1 2.14 -48.47 6.05
C MET A 1 2.59 -47.32 6.93
N PHE A 2 3.74 -46.69 6.61
CA PHE A 2 4.37 -45.67 7.47
C PHE A 2 4.38 -44.32 6.75
N ILE A 3 3.73 -43.32 7.34
CA ILE A 3 3.73 -41.94 6.86
C ILE A 3 5.05 -41.29 7.29
N LYS A 4 5.90 -40.93 6.32
CA LYS A 4 7.12 -40.17 6.58
C LYS A 4 6.77 -38.68 6.69
N ASN A 5 6.89 -38.14 7.91
CA ASN A 5 6.87 -36.71 8.20
C ASN A 5 8.02 -35.99 7.46
N LEU A 6 7.71 -35.21 6.42
CA LEU A 6 8.62 -34.19 5.91
C LEU A 6 8.52 -32.93 6.78
N ARG A 7 9.36 -32.83 7.81
CA ARG A 7 9.71 -31.52 8.38
C ARG A 7 10.59 -30.80 7.36
N ARG A 8 10.00 -29.88 6.57
CA ARG A 8 10.79 -28.89 5.82
C ARG A 8 11.47 -27.97 6.84
N LYS A 9 12.78 -28.14 7.03
CA LYS A 9 13.63 -27.14 7.68
C LYS A 9 13.68 -25.92 6.78
N TRP A 10 12.93 -24.87 7.10
CA TRP A 10 13.23 -23.54 6.59
C TRP A 10 14.41 -23.01 7.40
N SER A 11 15.58 -22.99 6.77
CA SER A 11 16.73 -22.24 7.24
C SER A 11 16.90 -21.05 6.30
N SER A 12 16.25 -19.93 6.62
CA SER A 12 16.66 -18.64 6.05
C SER A 12 17.53 -17.95 7.09
N LYS A 13 18.85 -18.03 6.90
CA LYS A 13 19.75 -17.07 7.55
C LYS A 13 19.56 -15.75 6.78
N HIS A 14 18.70 -14.88 7.27
CA HIS A 14 18.58 -13.52 6.73
C HIS A 14 19.87 -12.78 7.06
N THR A 15 20.77 -12.72 6.07
CA THR A 15 21.94 -11.84 6.12
C THR A 15 21.44 -10.49 5.63
N VAL A 16 21.23 -9.55 6.55
CA VAL A 16 20.72 -8.21 6.25
C VAL A 16 21.80 -7.45 5.48
N SER A 17 21.46 -6.96 4.29
CA SER A 17 22.27 -5.96 3.58
C SER A 17 22.16 -4.62 4.30
N VAL A 18 23.30 -3.99 4.58
CA VAL A 18 23.41 -2.66 5.21
C VAL A 18 22.76 -1.56 4.34
N ASN A 19 22.39 -1.86 3.09
CA ASN A 19 21.69 -0.97 2.16
C ASN A 19 20.37 -1.60 1.69
N ALA A 20 19.43 -1.82 2.62
CA ALA A 20 18.11 -2.35 2.27
C ALA A 20 17.29 -1.29 1.52
N THR A 21 17.09 -1.49 0.21
CA THR A 21 16.32 -0.57 -0.64
C THR A 21 14.83 -0.70 -0.30
N PRO A 22 14.07 0.39 -0.08
CA PRO A 22 12.63 0.30 0.18
C PRO A 22 11.89 -0.41 -0.95
N GLN A 23 10.81 -1.10 -0.63
CA GLN A 23 10.04 -1.93 -1.54
C GLN A 23 8.62 -1.42 -1.69
N LEU A 24 8.15 -1.34 -2.93
CA LEU A 24 6.79 -0.96 -3.29
C LEU A 24 5.89 -2.20 -3.35
N TYR A 25 4.74 -2.12 -2.70
CA TYR A 25 3.72 -3.15 -2.72
C TYR A 25 2.37 -2.60 -3.12
N LEU A 26 1.61 -3.40 -3.85
CA LEU A 26 0.16 -3.25 -3.96
C LEU A 26 -0.50 -4.03 -2.82
N ALA A 27 -1.24 -3.33 -1.95
CA ALA A 27 -1.96 -3.93 -0.84
C ALA A 27 -3.47 -4.00 -1.13
N PHE A 28 -4.06 -5.17 -0.87
CA PHE A 28 -5.50 -5.38 -0.94
C PHE A 28 -6.10 -5.47 0.45
N TYR A 29 -7.11 -4.64 0.69
CA TYR A 29 -7.87 -4.60 1.93
C TYR A 29 -9.26 -5.18 1.74
N ALA A 30 -9.67 -6.07 2.64
CA ALA A 30 -11.03 -6.59 2.69
C ALA A 30 -12.03 -5.45 2.93
N ARG A 31 -13.14 -5.46 2.19
CA ARG A 31 -14.24 -4.51 2.37
C ARG A 31 -15.41 -5.20 3.04
N LEU A 32 -15.64 -4.90 4.32
CA LEU A 32 -16.72 -5.53 5.11
C LEU A 32 -18.10 -5.39 4.45
N LYS A 33 -18.40 -4.22 3.90
CA LYS A 33 -19.69 -3.95 3.23
C LYS A 33 -19.78 -4.55 1.80
N TYR A 34 -18.65 -4.84 1.17
CA TYR A 34 -18.57 -5.25 -0.23
C TYR A 34 -17.55 -6.40 -0.39
N PRO A 35 -17.84 -7.58 0.18
CA PRO A 35 -16.86 -8.65 0.40
C PRO A 35 -16.23 -9.22 -0.89
N ASN A 36 -16.88 -9.03 -2.04
CA ASN A 36 -16.38 -9.48 -3.34
C ASN A 36 -15.48 -8.44 -4.03
N THR A 37 -15.13 -7.35 -3.34
CA THR A 37 -14.28 -6.27 -3.85
C THR A 37 -13.21 -5.92 -2.82
N TYR A 38 -12.06 -5.44 -3.28
CA TYR A 38 -10.97 -5.01 -2.40
C TYR A 38 -10.78 -3.50 -2.46
N HIS A 39 -10.34 -2.91 -1.35
CA HIS A 39 -9.83 -1.54 -1.33
C HIS A 39 -8.33 -1.57 -1.59
N TYR A 40 -7.86 -0.71 -2.48
CA TYR A 40 -6.48 -0.72 -2.97
C TYR A 40 -5.67 0.36 -2.27
N ALA A 41 -4.43 0.03 -1.92
CA ALA A 41 -3.44 0.96 -1.40
C ALA A 41 -2.05 0.60 -1.92
N LEU A 42 -1.16 1.59 -1.98
CA LEU A 42 0.26 1.37 -2.18
C LEU A 42 0.95 1.39 -0.81
N HIS A 43 1.80 0.40 -0.54
CA HIS A 43 2.67 0.40 0.62
C HIS A 43 4.11 0.57 0.17
N ILE A 44 4.87 1.37 0.91
CA ILE A 44 6.32 1.32 0.87
C ILE A 44 6.83 0.84 2.21
N SER A 45 7.61 -0.23 2.19
CA SER A 45 8.18 -0.84 3.39
C SER A 45 9.67 -1.06 3.21
N SER A 46 10.38 -1.24 4.31
CA SER A 46 11.66 -1.93 4.22
C SER A 46 11.49 -3.37 3.75
N PRO A 47 12.53 -3.96 3.12
CA PRO A 47 12.60 -5.38 2.89
C PRO A 47 12.37 -6.20 4.17
N GLU A 48 11.73 -7.34 4.01
CA GLU A 48 11.45 -8.26 5.11
C GLU A 48 12.74 -8.71 5.82
N GLY A 49 12.77 -8.58 7.15
CA GLY A 49 13.93 -8.90 7.98
C GLY A 49 14.93 -7.75 8.15
N ALA A 50 14.70 -6.58 7.56
CA ALA A 50 15.46 -5.37 7.90
C ALA A 50 15.15 -4.98 9.37
N SER A 51 16.17 -5.03 10.22
CA SER A 51 16.07 -4.72 11.65
C SER A 51 16.00 -3.22 11.96
N ASN A 52 15.85 -2.36 10.95
CA ASN A 52 15.85 -0.92 11.15
C ASN A 52 14.43 -0.40 11.44
N PRO A 53 14.12 0.00 12.68
CA PRO A 53 12.82 0.56 13.05
C PRO A 53 12.51 1.92 12.40
N ALA A 54 13.48 2.55 11.71
CA ALA A 54 13.32 3.84 11.08
C ALA A 54 12.45 3.82 9.80
N ILE A 55 12.34 2.69 9.11
CA ILE A 55 11.48 2.58 7.91
C ILE A 55 10.22 1.82 8.31
N ARG A 56 9.27 2.57 8.88
CA ARG A 56 7.89 2.11 9.06
C ARG A 56 7.24 1.94 7.69
N THR A 57 6.26 1.04 7.59
CA THR A 57 5.50 0.92 6.34
C THR A 57 4.67 2.18 6.15
N MET A 58 4.89 2.89 5.06
CA MET A 58 4.01 3.99 4.65
C MET A 58 2.91 3.45 3.75
N LYS A 59 1.67 3.79 4.06
CA LYS A 59 0.49 3.48 3.26
C LYS A 59 0.01 4.74 2.58
N TYR A 60 -0.21 4.63 1.27
CA TYR A 60 -0.78 5.66 0.41
C TYR A 60 -2.04 5.12 -0.24
N HIS A 61 -3.16 5.82 -0.09
CA HIS A 61 -4.42 5.45 -0.74
C HIS A 61 -5.38 6.62 -0.82
N CYS A 62 -6.41 6.45 -1.66
CA CYS A 62 -7.58 7.30 -1.64
C CYS A 62 -8.76 6.57 -1.02
N LYS A 63 -9.55 7.29 -0.23
CA LYS A 63 -10.75 6.77 0.44
C LYS A 63 -11.85 7.81 0.45
N ASN A 64 -13.10 7.36 0.57
CA ASN A 64 -14.17 8.27 0.93
C ASN A 64 -14.20 8.52 2.43
N ILE A 65 -14.47 9.76 2.82
CA ILE A 65 -14.84 10.11 4.19
C ILE A 65 -16.27 10.64 4.21
N ILE A 66 -16.96 10.49 5.33
CA ILE A 66 -18.28 11.13 5.52
C ILE A 66 -18.01 12.49 6.15
N THR A 67 -18.46 13.55 5.49
CA THR A 67 -18.36 14.92 5.98
C THR A 67 -19.76 15.49 6.15
N VAL A 68 -20.02 16.13 7.29
CA VAL A 68 -21.29 16.81 7.58
C VAL A 68 -21.01 18.30 7.74
N THR A 69 -21.54 19.11 6.83
CA THR A 69 -21.35 20.57 6.83
C THR A 69 -22.72 21.23 6.72
N GLU A 70 -23.08 22.08 7.69
CA GLU A 70 -24.35 22.81 7.72
C GLU A 70 -25.60 21.92 7.51
N GLY A 71 -25.58 20.71 8.07
CA GLY A 71 -26.67 19.73 7.94
C GLY A 71 -26.68 18.95 6.62
N THR A 72 -25.77 19.25 5.69
CA THR A 72 -25.59 18.50 4.43
C THR A 72 -24.53 17.41 4.60
N VAL A 73 -24.88 16.18 4.22
CA VAL A 73 -23.95 15.04 4.19
C VAL A 73 -23.31 14.95 2.82
N SER A 74 -21.98 14.91 2.78
CA SER A 74 -21.18 14.63 1.59
C SER A 74 -20.22 13.46 1.83
N ILE A 75 -19.78 12.81 0.76
CA ILE A 75 -18.90 11.65 0.82
C ILE A 75 -17.66 11.89 -0.07
N PRO A 76 -16.86 12.95 0.18
CA PRO A 76 -15.74 13.29 -0.69
C PRO A 76 -14.66 12.21 -0.68
N TRP A 77 -13.91 12.13 -1.78
CA TRP A 77 -12.66 11.37 -1.85
C TRP A 77 -11.52 12.19 -1.26
N VAL A 78 -10.67 11.54 -0.48
CA VAL A 78 -9.47 12.13 0.11
C VAL A 78 -8.28 11.21 -0.06
N TYR A 79 -7.11 11.80 -0.28
CA TYR A 79 -5.81 11.14 -0.20
C TYR A 79 -5.37 11.02 1.26
N GLU A 80 -4.74 9.91 1.61
CA GLU A 80 -4.17 9.67 2.93
C GLU A 80 -2.80 8.98 2.77
N ALA A 81 -1.79 9.57 3.41
CA ALA A 81 -0.44 9.03 3.56
C ALA A 81 -0.16 8.83 5.05
N VAL A 82 -0.05 7.58 5.50
CA VAL A 82 0.07 7.26 6.94
C VAL A 82 1.05 6.12 7.19
N ALA A 83 1.82 6.24 8.27
CA ALA A 83 2.63 5.13 8.76
C ALA A 83 1.73 4.06 9.39
N ILE A 84 1.95 2.80 9.05
CA ILE A 84 1.21 1.65 9.54
C ILE A 84 2.14 0.51 9.94
N ASP A 85 1.62 -0.40 10.75
CA ASP A 85 2.15 -1.75 10.92
C ASP A 85 1.25 -2.74 10.16
N PRO A 86 1.71 -3.31 9.03
CA PRO A 86 0.93 -4.26 8.23
C PRO A 86 0.53 -5.52 8.99
N ASP A 87 1.33 -5.97 9.96
CA ASP A 87 1.07 -7.20 10.72
C ASP A 87 -0.06 -6.99 11.75
N SER A 88 -0.33 -5.73 12.10
CA SER A 88 -1.38 -5.32 13.03
C SER A 88 -2.71 -4.94 12.36
N ASP A 89 -2.81 -4.86 11.02
CA ASP A 89 -4.09 -4.54 10.33
C ASP A 89 -4.74 -5.82 9.76
N PRO A 90 -5.74 -6.39 10.45
CA PRO A 90 -6.37 -7.65 10.04
C PRO A 90 -7.20 -7.54 8.76
N ARG A 91 -7.37 -6.34 8.20
CA ARG A 91 -8.10 -6.15 6.94
C ARG A 91 -7.19 -6.34 5.73
N ILE A 92 -5.87 -6.35 5.89
CA ILE A 92 -4.94 -6.65 4.79
C ILE A 92 -5.10 -8.12 4.42
N VAL A 93 -5.49 -8.37 3.18
CA VAL A 93 -5.67 -9.72 2.63
C VAL A 93 -4.38 -10.21 2.01
N VAL A 94 -3.70 -9.34 1.26
CA VAL A 94 -2.43 -9.65 0.61
C VAL A 94 -1.67 -8.37 0.28
N ARG A 95 -0.35 -8.49 0.22
CA ARG A 95 0.57 -7.48 -0.30
C ARG A 95 1.37 -8.11 -1.43
N VAL A 96 1.26 -7.54 -2.63
CA VAL A 96 1.98 -7.99 -3.82
C VAL A 96 3.20 -7.09 -4.01
N LEU A 97 4.41 -7.64 -3.93
CA LEU A 97 5.65 -6.92 -4.21
C LEU A 97 5.66 -6.53 -5.70
N LEU A 98 5.78 -5.23 -5.98
CA LEU A 98 5.87 -4.70 -7.34
C LEU A 98 7.32 -4.43 -7.75
N GLY A 99 8.17 -4.04 -6.81
CA GLY A 99 9.58 -3.76 -7.08
C GLY A 99 10.25 -2.96 -5.97
N ASP A 100 11.51 -2.62 -6.20
CA ASP A 100 12.29 -1.75 -5.32
C ASP A 100 12.07 -0.27 -5.71
N VAL A 101 12.20 0.62 -4.73
CA VAL A 101 12.04 2.07 -4.88
C VAL A 101 13.40 2.72 -4.73
N SER A 102 13.89 3.30 -5.83
CA SER A 102 15.22 3.88 -5.92
C SER A 102 15.27 5.31 -5.37
N ARG A 103 14.18 6.08 -5.52
CA ARG A 103 14.09 7.48 -5.07
C ARG A 103 12.95 7.69 -4.08
N ILE A 104 13.15 7.14 -2.89
CA ILE A 104 12.17 7.19 -1.79
C ILE A 104 11.82 8.63 -1.37
N ASP A 105 12.77 9.55 -1.51
CA ASP A 105 12.64 10.98 -1.20
C ASP A 105 11.58 11.69 -2.06
N LEU A 106 11.26 11.16 -3.24
CA LEU A 106 10.28 11.76 -4.14
C LEU A 106 8.88 11.20 -3.98
N VAL A 107 8.73 10.01 -3.38
CA VAL A 107 7.47 9.27 -3.37
C VAL A 107 6.32 10.11 -2.83
N ASP A 108 6.50 10.70 -1.64
CA ASP A 108 5.44 11.47 -0.98
C ASP A 108 4.89 12.55 -1.90
N SER A 109 5.79 13.36 -2.48
CA SER A 109 5.42 14.44 -3.39
C SER A 109 4.77 13.95 -4.69
N LEU A 110 5.23 12.82 -5.23
CA LEU A 110 4.70 12.25 -6.47
C LEU A 110 3.30 11.67 -6.27
N LEU A 111 3.07 11.00 -5.15
CA LEU A 111 1.77 10.38 -4.81
C LEU A 111 0.74 11.40 -4.36
N GLU A 112 1.15 12.43 -3.59
CA GLU A 112 0.28 13.54 -3.20
C GLU A 112 -0.21 14.36 -4.41
N ALA A 113 0.62 14.48 -5.45
CA ALA A 113 0.27 15.19 -6.67
C ALA A 113 -0.74 14.44 -7.58
N VAL A 114 -1.07 13.18 -7.29
CA VAL A 114 -2.03 12.41 -8.09
C VAL A 114 -3.46 12.92 -7.80
N PRO A 115 -4.23 13.37 -8.82
CA PRO A 115 -5.56 13.94 -8.62
C PRO A 115 -6.53 13.01 -7.88
N VAL A 116 -7.41 13.60 -7.04
CA VAL A 116 -8.40 12.89 -6.22
C VAL A 116 -9.79 13.47 -6.43
N GLY A 117 -10.79 12.62 -6.71
CA GLY A 117 -12.21 12.98 -6.61
C GLY A 117 -12.83 13.60 -7.87
N GLU A 118 -14.02 14.20 -7.69
CA GLU A 118 -14.89 14.69 -8.78
C GLU A 118 -14.22 15.79 -9.60
N GLY A 119 -14.25 15.62 -10.92
CA GLY A 119 -13.49 16.41 -11.90
C GLY A 119 -12.24 15.71 -12.43
N SER A 120 -11.74 14.66 -11.77
CA SER A 120 -10.58 13.89 -12.28
C SER A 120 -10.97 12.82 -13.32
N LYS A 121 -12.04 12.03 -13.07
CA LYS A 121 -12.61 10.97 -13.95
C LYS A 121 -14.07 10.66 -13.54
N GLU A 122 -14.96 10.31 -14.48
CA GLU A 122 -16.37 9.91 -14.18
C GLU A 122 -16.47 8.69 -13.26
N ASP A 123 -15.50 7.77 -13.30
CA ASP A 123 -15.49 6.51 -12.53
C ASP A 123 -14.42 6.46 -11.43
N PHE A 124 -14.09 7.61 -10.82
CA PHE A 124 -13.01 7.69 -9.84
C PHE A 124 -13.24 6.76 -8.64
N ASN A 125 -12.22 5.95 -8.34
CA ASN A 125 -12.15 5.08 -7.17
C ASN A 125 -10.69 4.76 -6.79
N CYS A 126 -10.49 4.05 -5.67
CA CYS A 126 -9.16 3.67 -5.18
C CYS A 126 -8.32 2.88 -6.21
N VAL A 127 -8.94 2.05 -7.04
CA VAL A 127 -8.23 1.29 -8.10
C VAL A 127 -7.76 2.22 -9.19
N SER A 128 -8.61 3.14 -9.65
CA SER A 128 -8.23 4.13 -10.67
C SER A 128 -7.11 5.05 -10.18
N TRP A 129 -7.16 5.49 -8.91
CA TRP A 129 -6.10 6.30 -8.31
C TRP A 129 -4.77 5.54 -8.22
N VAL A 130 -4.79 4.27 -7.79
CA VAL A 130 -3.57 3.44 -7.74
C VAL A 130 -2.95 3.26 -9.13
N LYS A 131 -3.75 3.11 -10.19
CA LYS A 131 -3.24 3.04 -11.56
C LYS A 131 -2.50 4.32 -11.96
N ASP A 132 -3.11 5.49 -11.68
CA ASP A 132 -2.50 6.79 -12.00
C ASP A 132 -1.24 7.03 -11.15
N ALA A 133 -1.26 6.64 -9.89
CA ALA A 133 -0.12 6.70 -8.98
C ALA A 133 1.06 5.85 -9.46
N LEU A 134 0.81 4.60 -9.85
CA LEU A 134 1.86 3.73 -10.39
C LEU A 134 2.44 4.29 -11.69
N LEU A 135 1.59 4.79 -12.59
CA LEU A 135 2.04 5.45 -13.82
C LEU A 135 2.93 6.67 -13.50
N ARG A 136 2.56 7.47 -12.49
CA ARG A 136 3.32 8.64 -12.08
C ARG A 136 4.69 8.28 -11.51
N LEU A 137 4.77 7.24 -10.69
CA LEU A 137 6.03 6.72 -10.15
C LEU A 137 6.94 6.22 -11.27
N ASP A 138 6.40 5.40 -12.18
CA ASP A 138 7.14 4.84 -13.33
C ASP A 138 7.70 5.93 -14.25
N GLN A 139 6.89 6.91 -14.65
CA GLN A 139 7.31 8.04 -15.48
C GLN A 139 8.37 8.92 -14.82
N SER A 140 8.42 8.93 -13.48
CA SER A 140 9.41 9.70 -12.73
C SER A 140 10.68 8.91 -12.49
N GLY A 141 10.71 7.59 -12.74
CA GLY A 141 11.83 6.71 -12.40
C GLY A 141 12.09 6.64 -10.90
N ALA A 142 11.01 6.63 -10.10
CA ALA A 142 11.06 6.51 -8.64
C ALA A 142 11.24 5.05 -8.21
#